data_AF-A0A845PW36-F1
#
_entry.id   AF-A0A845PW36-F1
#
_cell.length_a   1.000
_cell.length_b   1.000
_cell.length_c   1.000
_cell.angle_alpha   90.00
_cell.angle_beta   90.00
_cell.angle_gamma   90.00
#
_symmetry.space_group_name_H-M   'P 1'
#
loop_
_entity.id
_entity.type
_entity.pdbx_description
1 polymer ?
#
loop_
_entity_poly.entity_id
_entity_poly.type
_entity_poly.pdbx_seq_one_letter_code
_entity_poly.pdbx_strand_id
1 'polypeptide(L)'
;IVRNLQRYKCKNCGFNFTVYKRGGEYSKTIRKKALQLYLEGLGFRSIGRILDVSNVTVLNWIRSFGKEVQSLQCESKEIKVVALDEMH
;
A
#
# COMPACT_ATOMS: atom_id res chain seq x y z
N ILE A 1 22.60 3.13 -14.23
CA ILE A 1 22.52 1.66 -14.43
C ILE A 1 21.81 1.09 -13.20
N VAL A 2 20.73 0.31 -13.37
CA VAL A 2 20.04 -0.34 -12.24
C VAL A 2 20.06 -1.85 -12.51
N ARG A 3 20.63 -2.65 -11.61
CA ARG A 3 20.83 -4.11 -11.80
C ARG A 3 21.57 -4.44 -13.11
N ASN A 4 22.63 -3.69 -13.44
CA ASN A 4 23.39 -3.82 -14.69
C ASN A 4 22.60 -3.61 -15.99
N LEU A 5 21.40 -3.03 -15.92
CA LEU A 5 20.59 -2.67 -17.09
C LEU A 5 20.57 -1.15 -17.27
N GLN A 6 20.78 -0.71 -18.51
CA GLN A 6 20.62 0.69 -18.91
C GLN A 6 19.12 0.99 -19.06
N ARG A 7 18.63 2.00 -18.33
CA ARG A 7 17.27 2.50 -18.52
C ARG A 7 17.29 3.47 -19.69
N TYR A 8 16.49 3.19 -20.73
CA TYR A 8 16.31 4.11 -21.84
C TYR A 8 15.43 5.28 -21.36
N LYS A 9 15.77 6.53 -21.69
CA LYS A 9 14.98 7.72 -21.38
C LYS A 9 14.33 8.23 -22.66
N CYS A 10 13.01 8.42 -22.65
CA CYS A 10 12.32 9.04 -23.76
C CYS A 10 12.75 10.50 -23.90
N LYS A 11 13.22 10.89 -25.09
CA LYS A 11 13.64 12.27 -25.37
C LYS A 11 12.46 13.25 -25.48
N ASN A 12 11.28 12.76 -25.84
CA ASN A 12 10.09 13.60 -26.03
C ASN A 12 9.39 13.94 -24.71
N CYS A 13 9.19 12.94 -23.84
CA CYS A 13 8.42 13.12 -22.59
C CYS A 13 9.27 13.03 -21.31
N GLY A 14 10.57 12.75 -21.41
CA GLY A 14 11.48 12.69 -20.26
C GLY A 14 11.35 11.46 -19.36
N PHE A 15 10.36 10.60 -19.57
CA PHE A 15 10.14 9.39 -18.78
C PHE A 15 11.13 8.28 -19.15
N ASN A 16 11.50 7.47 -18.15
CA ASN A 16 12.35 6.29 -18.36
C ASN A 16 11.50 5.07 -18.73
N PHE A 17 11.94 4.32 -19.72
CA PHE A 17 11.38 3.02 -20.05
C PHE A 17 11.65 2.05 -18.90
N THR A 18 10.57 1.60 -18.27
CA THR A 18 10.62 0.55 -17.24
C THR A 18 10.49 -0.81 -17.91
N VAL A 19 11.19 -1.82 -17.35
CA VAL A 19 11.12 -3.20 -17.84
C VAL A 19 9.67 -3.67 -17.87
N TYR A 20 9.31 -4.39 -18.93
CA TYR A 20 7.97 -4.85 -19.34
C TYR A 20 7.32 -5.84 -18.37
N LYS A 21 7.19 -5.44 -17.11
CA LYS A 21 6.25 -6.02 -16.15
C LYS A 21 5.57 -4.85 -15.48
N ARG A 22 4.44 -4.39 -16.04
CA ARG A 22 3.36 -3.91 -15.17
C ARG A 22 3.02 -5.15 -14.34
N GLY A 23 3.61 -5.24 -13.14
CA GLY A 23 3.39 -6.39 -12.26
C GLY A 23 1.91 -6.67 -12.26
N GLY A 24 1.55 -7.90 -12.66
CA GLY A 24 0.16 -8.34 -12.67
C GLY A 24 -0.47 -7.88 -11.37
N GLU A 25 -1.62 -7.22 -11.48
CA GLU A 25 -2.26 -6.58 -10.36
C GLU A 25 -2.30 -7.57 -9.20
N TYR A 26 -1.52 -7.31 -8.14
CA TYR A 26 -1.37 -8.27 -7.05
C TYR A 26 -2.75 -8.70 -6.59
N SER A 27 -2.94 -10.01 -6.44
CA SER A 27 -4.24 -10.58 -6.13
C SER A 27 -4.82 -9.90 -4.88
N LYS A 28 -6.15 -9.76 -4.84
CA LYS A 28 -6.85 -9.18 -3.69
C LYS A 28 -6.51 -9.92 -2.39
N THR A 29 -6.22 -11.22 -2.47
CA THR A 29 -5.82 -12.06 -1.32
C THR A 29 -4.49 -11.61 -0.72
N ILE A 30 -3.48 -11.30 -1.54
CA ILE A 30 -2.17 -10.79 -1.07
C ILE A 30 -2.34 -9.42 -0.43
N ARG A 31 -3.14 -8.53 -1.03
CA ARG A 31 -3.42 -7.20 -0.44
C ARG A 31 -4.12 -7.31 0.91
N LYS A 32 -5.12 -8.20 1.03
CA LYS A 32 -5.82 -8.46 2.29
C LYS A 32 -4.87 -9.04 3.34
N LYS A 33 -3.97 -9.94 2.96
CA LYS A 33 -2.97 -10.50 3.87
C LYS A 33 -1.98 -9.43 4.35
N ALA A 34 -1.56 -8.52 3.47
CA ALA A 34 -0.71 -7.39 3.84
C ALA A 34 -1.40 -6.46 4.86
N LEU A 35 -2.70 -6.19 4.67
CA LEU A 35 -3.50 -5.42 5.62
C LEU A 35 -3.59 -6.12 6.98
N GLN A 36 -3.88 -7.43 7.00
CA GLN A 36 -3.91 -8.20 8.24
C GLN A 36 -2.58 -8.07 8.99
N LEU A 37 -1.45 -8.37 8.35
CA LEU A 37 -0.13 -8.31 8.99
C LEU A 37 0.20 -6.90 9.51
N TYR A 38 -0.24 -5.85 8.80
CA TYR A 38 -0.07 -4.48 9.28
C TYR A 38 -0.89 -4.20 10.55
N LEU A 39 -2.12 -4.68 10.62
CA LEU A 39 -2.98 -4.56 11.82
C LEU A 39 -2.42 -5.38 13.01
N GLU A 40 -1.74 -6.50 12.75
CA GLU A 40 -0.99 -7.28 13.75
C GLU A 40 0.32 -6.58 14.21
N GLY A 41 0.61 -5.38 13.71
CA GLY A 41 1.76 -4.57 14.14
C GLY A 41 3.06 -4.82 13.36
N LEU A 42 3.04 -5.61 12.28
CA LEU A 42 4.24 -5.83 11.48
C LEU A 42 4.62 -4.58 10.66
N GLY A 43 5.92 -4.26 10.65
CA GLY A 43 6.45 -3.16 9.84
C GLY A 43 6.50 -3.50 8.34
N PHE A 44 6.37 -2.48 7.47
CA PHE A 44 6.29 -2.66 5.99
C PHE A 44 7.42 -3.49 5.38
N ARG A 45 8.64 -3.40 5.94
CA ARG A 45 9.80 -4.19 5.48
C ARG A 45 9.62 -5.69 5.77
N SER A 46 9.10 -6.04 6.94
CA SER A 46 8.86 -7.42 7.33
C SER A 46 7.74 -8.03 6.48
N ILE A 47 6.64 -7.32 6.30
CA ILE A 47 5.52 -7.72 5.43
C ILE A 47 6.00 -7.92 3.99
N GLY A 48 6.83 -7.00 3.47
CA GLY A 48 7.40 -7.12 2.13
C GLY A 48 8.24 -8.39 1.95
N ARG A 49 9.01 -8.79 2.97
CA ARG A 49 9.77 -10.06 2.94
C ARG A 49 8.84 -11.29 2.99
N ILE A 50 7.77 -11.24 3.80
CA ILE A 50 6.82 -12.36 3.94
C ILE A 50 6.02 -12.60 2.66
N LEU A 51 5.59 -11.53 1.99
CA LEU A 51 4.73 -11.59 0.80
C LEU A 51 5.51 -11.51 -0.52
N ASP A 52 6.84 -11.45 -0.46
CA ASP A 52 7.75 -11.24 -1.60
C ASP A 52 7.36 -10.01 -2.47
N VAL A 53 7.08 -8.90 -1.79
CA VAL A 53 6.74 -7.62 -2.43
C VAL A 53 7.61 -6.49 -1.89
N SER A 54 7.73 -5.41 -2.67
CA SER A 54 8.48 -4.26 -2.19
C SER A 54 7.78 -3.60 -0.99
N ASN A 55 8.55 -3.13 0.00
CA ASN A 55 7.99 -2.39 1.14
C ASN A 55 7.18 -1.14 0.69
N VAL A 56 7.56 -0.53 -0.44
CA VAL A 56 6.84 0.60 -1.04
C VAL A 56 5.47 0.17 -1.57
N THR A 57 5.36 -1.05 -2.13
CA THR A 57 4.09 -1.64 -2.53
C THR A 57 3.16 -1.82 -1.34
N VAL A 58 3.66 -2.36 -0.23
CA VAL A 58 2.89 -2.50 1.02
C VAL A 58 2.42 -1.14 1.53
N LEU A 59 3.32 -0.15 1.60
CA LEU A 59 2.99 1.22 2.01
C LEU A 59 1.85 1.81 1.16
N ASN A 60 1.91 1.62 -0.16
CA ASN A 60 0.90 2.13 -1.07
C ASN A 60 -0.46 1.46 -0.86
N TRP A 61 -0.50 0.16 -0.55
CA TRP A 61 -1.74 -0.53 -0.21
C TRP A 61 -2.35 -0.04 1.11
N ILE A 62 -1.54 0.10 2.17
CA ILE A 62 -2.04 0.60 3.45
C ILE A 62 -2.61 2.02 3.29
N ARG A 63 -1.95 2.87 2.50
CA ARG A 63 -2.47 4.21 2.16
C ARG A 63 -3.75 4.17 1.35
N SER A 64 -3.91 3.23 0.40
CA SER A 64 -5.16 3.11 -0.35
C SER A 64 -6.31 2.66 0.54
N PHE A 65 -6.09 1.67 1.41
CA PHE A 65 -7.08 1.23 2.39
C PHE A 65 -7.51 2.36 3.33
N GLY A 66 -6.56 3.16 3.83
CA GLY A 66 -6.89 4.32 4.66
C GLY A 66 -7.80 5.34 3.96
N LYS A 67 -7.56 5.60 2.67
CA LYS A 67 -8.43 6.49 1.87
C LYS A 67 -9.82 5.90 1.63
N GLU A 68 -9.91 4.60 1.38
CA GLU A 68 -11.19 3.90 1.24
C GLU A 68 -12.01 4.01 2.54
N VAL A 69 -11.39 3.80 3.71
CA VAL A 69 -12.08 3.93 5.01
C VAL A 69 -12.50 5.36 5.30
N GLN A 70 -11.67 6.36 4.96
CA GLN A 70 -12.01 7.78 5.16
C GLN A 70 -13.30 8.17 4.42
N SER A 71 -13.55 7.59 3.24
CA SER A 71 -14.80 7.83 2.50
C SER A 71 -16.06 7.35 3.24
N LEU A 72 -15.93 6.38 4.16
CA LEU A 72 -17.03 5.87 4.99
C LEU A 72 -17.26 6.75 6.23
N GLN A 73 -16.24 7.48 6.68
CA GLN A 73 -16.31 8.36 7.86
C GLN A 73 -16.96 9.72 7.57
N CYS A 74 -17.30 10.02 6.32
CA CYS A 74 -17.96 11.28 5.94
C CYS A 74 -19.48 11.31 6.23
N GLU A 75 -20.10 10.23 6.69
CA GLU A 75 -21.42 10.34 7.34
C GLU A 75 -21.23 10.87 8.76
N SER A 76 -21.13 12.21 8.88
CA SER A 76 -21.27 12.95 10.13
C SER A 76 -22.69 12.73 10.70
N LYS A 77 -22.96 11.54 11.24
CA LYS A 77 -24.10 11.33 12.12
C LYS A 77 -23.79 12.11 13.39
N GLU A 78 -24.68 13.04 13.71
CA GLU A 78 -24.67 13.81 14.94
C GLU A 78 -24.43 12.85 16.12
N ILE A 79 -23.24 12.95 16.70
CA ILE A 79 -22.75 12.01 17.69
C ILE A 79 -23.50 12.30 19.00
N LYS A 80 -24.53 11.51 19.31
CA LYS A 80 -25.37 11.74 20.51
C LYS A 80 -24.71 11.29 21.82
N VAL A 81 -23.93 10.21 21.80
CA VAL A 81 -23.20 9.66 22.96
C VAL A 81 -21.99 8.85 22.47
N VAL A 82 -20.80 9.05 23.05
CA VAL A 82 -19.61 8.19 22.84
C VAL A 82 -19.03 7.82 24.20
N ALA A 83 -18.87 6.52 24.45
CA ALA A 83 -18.06 6.04 25.55
C ALA A 83 -16.62 5.91 25.07
N LEU A 84 -15.68 6.56 25.76
CA LEU A 84 -14.25 6.36 25.57
C LEU A 84 -13.84 5.23 26.50
N ASP A 85 -13.26 4.17 25.94
CA ASP A 85 -12.66 3.08 26.72
C ASP A 85 -11.16 3.31 26.84
N GLU A 86 -10.62 3.04 28.03
CA GLU A 86 -9.19 3.20 28.30
C GLU A 86 -8.42 2.12 27.53
N MET A 87 -7.47 2.53 26.67
CA MET A 87 -6.45 1.60 26.20
C MET A 87 -5.37 1.49 27.29
N HIS A 88 -5.25 0.32 27.90
CA HIS A 88 -4.12 -0.05 28.76
C HIS A 88 -2.80 -0.21 27.96
#